data_AF-A0A520S052-F1
#
_entry.id   AF-A0A520S052-F1
#
_cell.length_a   1.000
_cell.length_b   1.000
_cell.length_c   1.000
_cell.angle_alpha   90.00
_cell.angle_beta   90.00
_cell.angle_gamma   90.00
#
_symmetry.space_group_name_H-M   'P 1'
#
loop_
_entity.id
_entity.type
_entity.pdbx_description
1 polymer ?
#
loop_
_entity_poly.entity_id
_entity_poly.type
_entity_poly.pdbx_seq_one_letter_code
_entity_poly.pdbx_strand_id
1 'polypeptide(L)'
;MATVHIDFENKKILIHSKPRCKCETFEINPEDCVINLDRANTAELGKLGTGEIGPKNKVIWLKMNFSDPFFEHAIVEYARELLSPDHEVFHRTRSIGWCH
;
A
#
# COMPACT_ATOMS: atom_id res chain seq x y z
N MET A 1 1.92 -0.63 -12.46
CA MET A 1 2.37 0.03 -11.23
C MET A 1 1.15 0.33 -10.38
N ALA A 2 1.04 -0.33 -9.24
CA ALA A 2 0.05 -0.04 -8.22
C ALA A 2 0.67 0.78 -7.09
N THR A 3 -0.09 1.72 -6.55
CA THR A 3 0.24 2.50 -5.38
C THR A 3 -0.85 2.21 -4.35
N VAL A 4 -0.44 1.74 -3.17
CA VAL A 4 -1.36 1.43 -2.07
C VAL A 4 -1.15 2.48 -0.98
N HIS A 5 -2.22 3.17 -0.61
CA HIS A 5 -2.29 4.04 0.55
C HIS A 5 -2.83 3.25 1.73
N ILE A 6 -2.09 3.18 2.84
CA ILE A 6 -2.56 2.60 4.10
C ILE A 6 -2.63 3.72 5.13
N ASP A 7 -3.83 4.04 5.57
CA ASP A 7 -4.15 5.08 6.53
C ASP A 7 -4.58 4.43 7.85
N PHE A 8 -3.74 4.56 8.88
CA PHE A 8 -3.99 4.00 10.20
C PHE A 8 -4.95 4.86 11.03
N GLU A 9 -4.94 6.18 10.82
CA GLU A 9 -5.82 7.09 11.57
C GLU A 9 -7.28 6.86 11.19
N ASN A 10 -7.55 6.67 9.89
CA ASN A 10 -8.90 6.45 9.37
C ASN A 10 -9.22 4.97 9.11
N LYS A 11 -8.26 4.06 9.36
CA LYS A 11 -8.38 2.61 9.12
C LYS A 11 -8.83 2.30 7.69
N LYS A 12 -8.13 2.88 6.71
CA LYS A 12 -8.46 2.75 5.27
C LYS A 12 -7.27 2.24 4.47
N ILE A 13 -7.55 1.36 3.51
CA ILE A 13 -6.59 0.94 2.49
C ILE A 13 -7.16 1.32 1.12
N LEU A 14 -6.43 2.16 0.39
CA LEU A 14 -6.76 2.56 -0.98
C LEU A 14 -5.74 1.96 -1.95
N ILE A 15 -6.21 1.20 -2.94
CA ILE A 15 -5.35 0.57 -3.95
C ILE A 15 -5.59 1.27 -5.29
N HIS A 16 -4.56 1.92 -5.82
CA HIS A 16 -4.58 2.63 -7.10
C HIS A 16 -3.69 1.91 -8.12
N SER A 17 -4.20 1.49 -9.27
CA SER A 17 -3.39 0.89 -10.34
C SER A 17 -3.30 1.81 -11.55
N LYS A 18 -2.07 2.21 -11.93
CA LYS A 18 -1.80 2.97 -13.16
C LYS A 18 -1.72 2.00 -14.35
N PRO A 19 -2.44 2.31 -15.43
CA PRO A 19 -1.72 3.13 -16.43
C PRO A 19 -2.38 4.45 -16.82
N ARG A 20 -3.58 4.82 -16.35
CA ARG A 20 -4.32 5.97 -16.96
C ARG A 20 -5.24 6.80 -16.05
N CYS A 21 -5.17 6.72 -14.73
CA CYS A 21 -5.93 7.66 -13.90
C CYS A 21 -5.25 9.04 -13.87
N LYS A 22 -5.87 10.04 -14.52
CA LYS A 22 -5.67 11.48 -14.24
C LYS A 22 -6.47 11.95 -13.02
N CYS A 23 -7.32 11.09 -12.49
CA CYS A 23 -8.12 11.33 -11.30
C CYS A 23 -7.22 11.17 -10.08
N GLU A 24 -7.04 12.27 -9.34
CA GLU A 24 -6.31 12.39 -8.08
C GLU A 24 -5.10 11.45 -8.02
N THR A 25 -4.01 11.87 -8.68
CA THR A 25 -2.70 11.37 -8.28
C THR A 25 -2.53 11.75 -6.82
N PHE A 26 -2.72 10.79 -5.92
CA PHE A 26 -2.31 10.98 -4.54
C PHE A 26 -0.83 11.35 -4.56
N GLU A 27 -0.56 12.58 -4.13
CA GLU A 27 0.78 13.11 -4.10
C GLU A 27 1.47 12.47 -2.89
N ILE A 28 2.47 11.64 -3.17
CA ILE A 28 3.29 11.04 -2.11
C ILE A 28 4.27 12.13 -1.71
N ASN A 29 4.13 12.64 -0.49
CA ASN A 29 5.03 13.67 0.00
C ASN A 29 6.41 13.07 0.33
N PRO A 30 7.50 13.84 0.24
CA PRO A 30 8.85 13.36 0.56
C PRO A 30 8.99 12.80 1.98
N GLU A 31 8.20 13.30 2.92
CA GLU A 31 8.15 12.89 4.32
C GLU A 31 7.30 11.63 4.57
N ASP A 32 6.52 11.21 3.58
CA ASP A 32 5.67 10.04 3.74
C ASP A 32 6.51 8.76 3.84
N CYS A 33 6.00 7.79 4.60
CA CYS A 33 6.61 6.48 4.66
C CYS A 33 6.31 5.71 3.37
N VAL A 34 7.34 5.42 2.57
CA VAL A 34 7.19 4.70 1.29
C VAL A 34 8.00 3.41 1.30
N ILE A 35 7.34 2.31 0.94
CA ILE A 35 7.94 1.00 0.70
C ILE A 35 7.94 0.76 -0.80
N ASN A 36 9.12 0.68 -1.41
CA ASN A 36 9.24 0.37 -2.83
C ASN A 36 9.34 -1.14 -3.01
N LEU A 37 8.48 -1.68 -3.85
CA LEU A 37 8.37 -3.11 -4.09
C LEU A 37 8.37 -3.38 -5.58
N ASP A 38 9.23 -4.32 -5.98
CA ASP A 38 9.23 -4.87 -7.32
C ASP A 38 9.27 -6.41 -7.25
N ARG A 39 8.95 -7.06 -8.36
CA ARG A 39 8.83 -8.53 -8.39
C ARG A 39 10.16 -9.24 -8.05
N ALA A 40 11.29 -8.63 -8.37
CA ALA A 40 12.61 -9.18 -8.12
C ALA A 40 13.15 -8.80 -6.73
N ASN A 41 12.62 -7.75 -6.11
CA ASN A 41 13.07 -7.21 -4.85
C ASN A 41 11.90 -6.75 -3.97
N THR A 42 11.61 -7.55 -2.96
CA THR A 42 10.64 -7.27 -1.90
C THR A 42 11.30 -7.10 -0.52
N ALA A 43 12.62 -6.85 -0.47
CA ALA A 43 13.38 -6.80 0.78
C ALA A 43 12.84 -5.75 1.76
N GLU A 44 12.29 -4.64 1.25
CA GLU A 44 11.71 -3.58 2.07
C GLU A 44 10.49 -4.03 2.90
N LEU A 45 9.83 -5.14 2.55
CA LEU A 45 8.78 -5.74 3.38
C LEU A 45 9.30 -6.16 4.76
N GLY A 46 10.59 -6.47 4.88
CA GLY A 46 11.21 -6.81 6.16
C GLY A 46 11.04 -5.70 7.21
N LYS A 47 10.96 -4.43 6.78
CA LYS A 47 10.77 -3.27 7.67
C LYS A 47 9.42 -3.28 8.41
N LEU A 48 8.42 -3.93 7.82
CA LEU A 48 7.12 -4.15 8.47
C LEU A 48 7.24 -5.17 9.61
N GLY A 49 8.01 -6.24 9.40
CA GLY A 49 8.22 -7.30 10.39
C GLY A 49 9.19 -6.92 11.53
N THR A 50 10.12 -5.98 11.29
CA THR A 50 11.03 -5.47 12.33
C THR A 50 10.42 -4.37 13.20
N GLY A 51 9.25 -3.83 12.82
CA GLY A 51 8.60 -2.71 13.49
C GLY A 51 9.25 -1.34 13.22
N GLU A 52 10.19 -1.27 12.26
CA GLU A 52 10.76 -0.02 11.76
C GLU A 52 9.69 0.84 11.08
N ILE A 53 8.79 0.17 10.35
CA ILE A 53 7.60 0.77 9.74
C ILE A 53 6.36 0.11 10.39
N GLY A 54 5.41 0.92 10.86
CA GLY A 54 4.24 0.43 11.57
C GLY A 54 3.17 1.50 11.81
N PRO A 55 2.18 1.25 12.69
CA PRO A 55 1.08 2.17 12.96
C PRO A 55 1.48 3.57 13.47
N LYS A 56 2.73 3.72 13.94
CA LYS A 56 3.30 5.04 14.28
C LYS A 56 3.45 5.93 13.04
N ASN A 57 3.67 5.32 11.88
CA ASN A 57 3.52 5.97 10.59
C ASN A 57 2.01 6.07 10.30
N LYS A 58 1.44 7.26 10.49
CA LYS A 58 0.01 7.53 10.25
C LYS A 58 -0.43 7.08 8.85
N VAL A 59 0.47 7.25 7.88
CA VAL A 59 0.30 6.86 6.48
C VAL A 59 1.51 6.06 6.01
N ILE A 60 1.24 4.96 5.31
CA ILE A 60 2.25 4.14 4.61
C ILE A 60 1.83 3.99 3.15
N TRP A 61 2.79 4.18 2.24
CA TRP A 61 2.62 3.94 0.81
C TRP A 61 3.35 2.67 0.37
N LEU A 62 2.65 1.72 -0.24
CA LEU A 62 3.29 0.62 -0.97
C LEU A 62 3.35 0.99 -2.45
N LYS A 63 4.55 1.30 -2.94
CA LYS A 63 4.79 1.58 -4.36
C LYS A 63 5.21 0.29 -5.04
N MET A 64 4.25 -0.33 -5.70
CA MET A 64 4.36 -1.69 -6.24
C MET A 64 4.45 -1.66 -7.76
N ASN A 65 5.54 -2.17 -8.32
CA ASN A 65 5.65 -2.38 -9.75
C ASN A 65 5.47 -3.87 -10.11
N PHE A 66 4.27 -4.37 -9.88
CA PHE A 66 3.88 -5.72 -10.26
C PHE A 66 3.03 -5.67 -11.54
N SER A 67 3.29 -6.59 -12.47
CA SER A 67 2.43 -6.83 -13.64
C SER A 67 1.38 -7.91 -13.35
N ASP A 68 1.35 -8.43 -12.13
CA ASP A 68 0.56 -9.59 -11.70
C ASP A 68 -0.42 -9.19 -10.57
N PRO A 69 -1.74 -9.16 -10.87
CA PRO A 69 -2.76 -8.77 -9.89
C PRO A 69 -2.87 -9.69 -8.67
N PHE A 70 -2.52 -10.98 -8.79
CA PHE A 70 -2.55 -11.90 -7.66
C PHE A 70 -1.41 -11.62 -6.69
N PHE A 71 -0.23 -11.32 -7.24
CA PHE A 71 0.93 -10.93 -6.45
C PHE A 71 0.67 -9.60 -5.73
N GLU A 72 0.09 -8.60 -6.41
CA GLU A 72 -0.34 -7.34 -5.77
C GLU A 72 -1.25 -7.60 -4.56
N HIS A 73 -2.26 -8.44 -4.73
CA HIS A 73 -3.20 -8.74 -3.66
C HIS A 73 -2.52 -9.41 -2.46
N ALA A 74 -1.68 -10.41 -2.71
CA ALA A 74 -0.94 -11.12 -1.66
C ALA A 74 -0.05 -10.17 -0.83
N ILE A 75 0.63 -9.23 -1.48
CA ILE A 75 1.44 -8.22 -0.79
C ILE A 75 0.58 -7.28 0.07
N VAL A 76 -0.58 -6.87 -0.41
CA VAL A 76 -1.50 -6.02 0.37
C VAL A 76 -2.06 -6.76 1.59
N GLU A 77 -2.40 -8.06 1.45
CA GLU A 77 -2.82 -8.88 2.58
C GLU A 77 -1.71 -9.01 3.62
N TYR A 78 -0.50 -9.36 3.16
CA TYR A 78 0.67 -9.53 4.01
C TYR A 78 0.99 -8.26 4.78
N ALA A 79 1.00 -7.11 4.11
CA ALA A 79 1.23 -5.83 4.75
C ALA A 79 0.14 -5.53 5.79
N ARG A 80 -1.15 -5.76 5.47
CA ARG A 80 -2.24 -5.57 6.45
C ARG A 80 -2.04 -6.44 7.69
N GLU A 81 -1.71 -7.71 7.52
CA GLU A 81 -1.57 -8.66 8.62
C GLU A 81 -0.44 -8.25 9.59
N LEU A 82 0.71 -7.84 9.06
CA LEU A 82 1.82 -7.35 9.88
C LEU A 82 1.51 -6.02 10.58
N LEU A 83 0.76 -5.16 9.91
CA LEU A 83 0.45 -3.82 10.38
C LEU A 83 -0.73 -3.78 11.37
N SER A 84 -1.57 -4.82 11.37
CA SER A 84 -2.70 -4.98 12.28
C SER A 84 -2.73 -6.41 12.85
N PRO A 85 -1.76 -6.76 13.71
CA PRO A 85 -1.67 -8.09 14.32
C PRO A 85 -2.84 -8.38 15.29
N ASP A 86 -3.55 -7.33 15.72
CA ASP A 86 -4.78 -7.39 16.50
C ASP A 86 -6.04 -7.71 15.66
N HIS A 87 -5.89 -7.92 14.35
CA HIS A 87 -6.97 -8.15 13.39
C HIS A 87 -7.97 -7.00 13.29
N GLU A 88 -7.57 -5.76 13.60
CA GLU A 88 -8.40 -4.61 13.31
C GLU A 88 -8.78 -4.55 11.82
N VAL A 89 -10.06 -4.21 11.59
CA VAL A 89 -10.64 -4.21 10.25
C VAL A 89 -10.36 -2.87 9.58
N PHE A 90 -9.60 -2.90 8.50
CA PHE A 90 -9.41 -1.75 7.62
C PHE A 90 -10.45 -1.77 6.50
N HIS A 91 -11.12 -0.64 6.26
CA HIS A 91 -11.99 -0.47 5.12
C HIS A 91 -11.15 -0.44 3.83
N ARG A 92 -11.47 -1.34 2.89
CA ARG A 92 -10.74 -1.46 1.62
C ARG A 92 -11.52 -0.86 0.48
N THR A 93 -10.89 0.08 -0.22
CA THR A 93 -11.40 0.59 -1.49
C THR A 93 -10.36 0.36 -2.58
N ARG A 94 -10.75 -0.34 -3.64
CA ARG A 94 -9.87 -0.59 -4.79
C ARG A 94 -10.35 0.24 -5.97
N SER A 95 -9.56 1.23 -6.35
CA SER A 95 -9.81 2.08 -7.52
C SER A 95 -8.92 1.63 -8.67
N ILE A 96 -9.39 0.61 -9.40
CA ILE A 96 -8.79 0.21 -10.67
C ILE A 96 -9.44 1.05 -11.77
N GLY A 97 -8.83 2.15 -12.20
CA GLY A 97 -9.08 2.71 -13.53
C GLY A 97 -10.52 3.03 -13.93
N TRP A 98 -11.34 3.67 -13.09
CA TRP A 98 -12.56 4.35 -13.57
C TRP A 98 -12.44 5.84 -13.26
N CYS A 99 -12.04 6.59 -14.28
CA CYS A 99 -12.29 8.02 -14.36
C CYS A 99 -13.62 8.21 -15.07
N HIS A 100 -14.56 8.91 -14.43
CA HIS A 100 -15.66 9.55 -15.15
C HIS A 100 -15.13 10.74 -15.96
#